data_AF-A0A2B4RQP8-F1
#
_entry.id   AF-A0A2B4RQP8-F1
#
_cell.length_a   1.000
_cell.length_b   1.000
_cell.length_c   1.000
_cell.angle_alpha   90.00
_cell.angle_beta   90.00
_cell.angle_gamma   90.00
#
_symmetry.space_group_name_H-M   'P 1'
#
loop_
_entity.id
_entity.type
_entity.pdbx_description
1 polymer ?
#
loop_
_entity_poly.entity_id
_entity_poly.type
_entity_poly.pdbx_seq_one_letter_code
_entity_poly.pdbx_strand_id
1 'polypeptide(L)'
;MESVPHVLSGGGALAQSKYKTRHAAALKVLLFDLLCDMGLIETAPSWCSPEPPKPEYKNDQASAFWDVPVYPEKTEVRANQMDARVVDKQKKKMADEDLNFEDEFYKKLLLEEAKKLKNALPDRHEFLPTPQFVMKLRNSKEEKVFINICTSDKMPPAQDITEETLVEVLQSEDPTKYRVPMSLGEPHVEVDNRGQGCTAYDVVINPMFYNKIQNSELFKRFFLTIVFEGLESKYNMELERKWTVLKNKKCMGVLQPHCIRSQSKPVIMEMESDTKTATKPGSSGGNFFI
;
A
#
# COMPACT_ATOMS: atom_id res chain seq x y z
N MET A 1 -0.96 1.06 4.94
CA MET A 1 0.38 1.50 5.38
C MET A 1 0.43 1.08 6.84
N GLU A 2 1.06 -0.07 7.13
CA GLU A 2 1.04 -0.64 8.48
C GLU A 2 1.96 0.18 9.38
N SER A 3 1.40 0.73 10.45
CA SER A 3 2.16 1.49 11.44
C SER A 3 3.02 0.54 12.26
N VAL A 4 4.27 0.94 12.54
CA VAL A 4 5.27 0.26 13.37
C VAL A 4 4.72 -0.40 14.65
N PRO A 5 3.72 0.16 15.37
CA PRO A 5 3.15 -0.50 16.54
C PRO A 5 2.43 -1.83 16.26
N HIS A 6 1.89 -2.02 15.05
CA HIS A 6 1.09 -3.20 14.69
C HIS A 6 1.94 -4.43 14.38
N VAL A 7 3.20 -4.23 14.00
CA VAL A 7 4.15 -5.33 13.73
C VAL A 7 4.79 -5.86 15.03
N LEU A 8 4.90 -5.01 16.05
CA LEU A 8 5.43 -5.39 17.37
C LEU A 8 4.39 -6.11 18.25
N SER A 9 3.11 -6.08 17.88
CA SER A 9 2.04 -6.81 18.55
C SER A 9 1.79 -8.20 17.93
N GLY A 10 2.70 -9.15 18.17
CA GLY A 10 2.36 -10.58 18.17
C GLY A 10 1.96 -11.27 16.86
N GLY A 11 2.32 -10.74 15.68
CA GLY A 11 2.16 -11.46 14.41
C GLY A 11 3.18 -12.61 14.28
N GLY A 12 2.74 -13.79 13.83
CA GLY A 12 3.54 -15.02 13.77
C GLY A 12 4.93 -14.85 13.13
N ALA A 13 5.88 -15.73 13.48
CA ALA A 13 7.31 -15.64 13.14
C ALA A 13 7.62 -15.29 11.66
N LEU A 14 6.72 -15.63 10.73
CA LEU A 14 6.81 -15.32 9.30
C LEU A 14 6.53 -13.84 8.94
N ALA A 15 5.67 -13.14 9.68
CA ALA A 15 5.37 -11.72 9.49
C ALA A 15 6.48 -10.83 10.06
N GLN A 16 7.03 -11.23 11.22
CA GLN A 16 8.22 -10.60 11.79
C GLN A 16 9.44 -10.78 10.90
N SER A 17 9.63 -11.95 10.27
CA SER A 17 10.75 -12.17 9.35
C SER A 17 10.62 -11.31 8.08
N LYS A 18 9.45 -11.25 7.45
CA LYS A 18 9.22 -10.41 6.26
C LYS A 18 9.36 -8.92 6.53
N TYR A 19 8.92 -8.43 7.70
CA TYR A 19 9.13 -7.04 8.11
C TYR A 19 10.62 -6.74 8.32
N LYS A 20 11.33 -7.60 9.06
CA LYS A 20 12.78 -7.47 9.26
C LYS A 20 13.54 -7.50 7.93
N THR A 21 13.17 -8.38 6.99
CA THR A 21 13.78 -8.42 5.66
C THR A 21 13.54 -7.13 4.87
N ARG A 22 12.33 -6.56 4.92
CA ARG A 22 12.03 -5.28 4.24
C ARG A 22 12.74 -4.10 4.91
N HIS A 23 12.81 -4.09 6.24
CA HIS A 23 13.50 -3.06 7.02
C HIS A 23 15.00 -3.09 6.76
N ALA A 24 15.61 -4.28 6.80
CA ALA A 24 17.01 -4.49 6.46
C ALA A 24 17.32 -4.10 5.01
N ALA A 25 16.42 -4.38 4.06
CA ALA A 25 16.59 -3.96 2.67
C ALA A 25 16.57 -2.44 2.49
N ALA A 26 15.71 -1.73 3.22
CA ALA A 26 15.66 -0.26 3.18
C ALA A 26 16.89 0.37 3.87
N LEU A 27 17.28 -0.15 5.05
CA LEU A 27 18.46 0.33 5.78
C LEU A 27 19.77 0.03 5.06
N LYS A 28 19.85 -1.08 4.32
CA LYS A 28 20.98 -1.44 3.48
C LYS A 28 21.27 -0.37 2.43
N VAL A 29 20.24 0.21 1.81
CA VAL A 29 20.40 1.28 0.82
C VAL A 29 21.01 2.52 1.48
N LEU A 30 20.45 2.94 2.62
CA LEU A 30 20.95 4.09 3.37
C LEU A 30 22.38 3.88 3.90
N LEU A 31 22.72 2.65 4.30
CA LEU A 31 24.07 2.31 4.73
C LEU A 31 25.09 2.49 3.60
N PHE A 32 24.82 1.96 2.40
CA PHE A 32 25.77 2.04 1.30
C PHE A 32 26.01 3.48 0.83
N ASP A 33 24.98 4.31 0.79
CA ASP A 33 25.12 5.74 0.50
C ASP A 33 26.02 6.42 1.55
N LEU A 34 25.79 6.13 2.83
CA LEU A 34 26.60 6.66 3.93
C LEU A 34 28.07 6.17 3.90
N LEU A 35 28.30 4.90 3.53
CA LEU A 35 29.64 4.34 3.37
C LEU A 35 30.40 5.02 2.22
N CYS A 36 29.72 5.39 1.14
CA CYS A 36 30.29 6.18 0.05
C CYS A 36 30.67 7.58 0.49
N ASP A 37 29.77 8.28 1.18
CA ASP A 37 30.00 9.65 1.67
C ASP A 37 31.20 9.73 2.64
N MET A 38 31.43 8.66 3.41
CA MET A 38 32.57 8.56 4.33
C MET A 38 33.84 7.97 3.71
N GLY A 39 33.84 7.68 2.40
CA GLY A 39 34.98 7.07 1.70
C GLY A 39 35.36 5.69 2.25
N LEU A 40 34.40 4.94 2.78
CA LEU A 40 34.59 3.56 3.26
C LEU A 40 34.41 2.53 2.13
N ILE A 41 33.72 2.91 1.06
CA ILE A 41 33.62 2.17 -0.21
C ILE A 41 33.70 3.17 -1.37
N GLU A 42 34.22 2.74 -2.52
CA GLU A 42 34.43 3.63 -3.67
C GLU A 42 33.13 3.98 -4.41
N THR A 43 32.21 3.01 -4.51
CA THR A 43 30.91 3.18 -5.16
C THR A 43 29.85 2.33 -4.46
N ALA A 44 28.63 2.87 -4.35
CA ALA A 44 27.51 2.16 -3.77
C ALA A 44 27.03 1.10 -4.79
N PRO A 45 26.80 -0.15 -4.37
CA PRO A 45 26.20 -1.15 -5.24
C PRO A 45 24.83 -0.68 -5.74
N SER A 46 24.39 -1.19 -6.90
CA SER A 46 23.05 -0.90 -7.39
C SER A 46 21.99 -1.28 -6.34
N TRP A 47 20.90 -0.53 -6.26
CA TRP A 47 19.84 -0.73 -5.26
C TRP A 47 19.19 -2.11 -5.31
N CYS A 48 19.29 -2.81 -6.45
CA CYS A 48 18.84 -4.19 -6.65
C CYS A 48 19.89 -5.25 -6.29
N SER A 49 21.10 -4.85 -5.87
CA SER A 49 22.19 -5.79 -5.67
C SER A 49 21.84 -6.77 -4.55
N PRO A 50 21.94 -8.09 -4.80
CA PRO A 50 21.68 -9.12 -3.79
C PRO A 50 22.77 -9.17 -2.71
N GLU A 51 23.88 -8.45 -2.87
CA GLU A 51 25.04 -8.53 -1.98
C GLU A 51 24.75 -7.96 -0.58
N PRO A 52 24.79 -8.77 0.50
CA PRO A 52 24.56 -8.26 1.84
C PRO A 52 25.71 -7.33 2.29
N PRO A 53 25.45 -6.32 3.15
CA PRO A 53 26.52 -5.52 3.73
C PRO A 53 27.52 -6.38 4.50
N LYS A 54 28.78 -5.98 4.46
CA LYS A 54 29.82 -6.59 5.28
C LYS A 54 29.60 -6.22 6.75
N PRO A 55 29.93 -7.11 7.70
CA PRO A 55 29.77 -6.82 9.12
C PRO A 55 30.58 -5.62 9.61
N GLU A 56 31.69 -5.30 8.93
CA GLU A 56 32.56 -4.17 9.28
C GLU A 56 33.14 -3.52 8.01
N TYR A 57 33.19 -2.18 8.03
CA TYR A 57 33.89 -1.32 7.08
C TYR A 57 34.78 -0.37 7.87
N LYS A 58 36.04 -0.19 7.45
CA LYS A 58 37.00 0.63 8.19
C LYS A 58 37.99 1.32 7.27
N ASN A 59 38.21 2.60 7.53
CA ASN A 59 39.34 3.37 7.02
C ASN A 59 40.01 4.13 8.19
N ASP A 60 40.93 5.03 7.86
CA ASP A 60 41.67 5.83 8.84
C ASP A 60 40.78 6.83 9.59
N GLN A 61 39.63 7.20 9.02
CA GLN A 61 38.76 8.27 9.53
C GLN A 61 37.50 7.75 10.23
N ALA A 62 36.95 6.62 9.79
CA ALA A 62 35.67 6.09 10.25
C ALA A 62 35.67 4.56 10.34
N SER A 63 34.70 4.02 11.07
CA SER A 63 34.39 2.59 11.10
C SER A 63 32.88 2.40 11.15
N ALA A 64 32.35 1.54 10.29
CA ALA A 64 30.92 1.23 10.22
C ALA A 64 30.71 -0.27 10.43
N PHE A 65 29.64 -0.63 11.14
CA PHE A 65 29.30 -1.99 11.53
C PHE A 65 27.87 -2.29 11.12
N TRP A 66 27.63 -3.49 10.61
CA TRP A 66 26.31 -3.98 10.20
C TRP A 66 26.01 -5.31 10.90
N ASP A 67 24.84 -5.42 11.54
CA ASP A 67 24.39 -6.62 12.26
C ASP A 67 25.36 -7.18 13.33
N VAL A 68 26.30 -6.37 13.84
CA VAL A 68 27.25 -6.80 14.89
C VAL A 68 26.65 -6.60 16.29
N PRO A 69 26.50 -7.66 17.12
CA PRO A 69 25.99 -7.51 18.48
C PRO A 69 26.98 -6.72 19.34
N VAL A 70 26.51 -5.61 19.92
CA VAL A 70 27.27 -4.83 20.91
C VAL A 70 26.96 -5.37 22.30
N TYR A 71 27.95 -5.92 22.98
CA TYR A 71 27.83 -6.27 24.39
C TYR A 71 28.21 -5.06 25.25
N PRO A 72 27.27 -4.41 25.96
CA PRO A 72 27.63 -3.49 27.01
C PRO A 72 28.17 -4.30 28.20
N GLU A 73 29.30 -3.87 28.78
CA GLU A 73 29.90 -4.56 29.94
C GLU A 73 29.02 -4.55 31.20
N LYS A 74 27.89 -3.83 31.20
CA LYS A 74 26.82 -3.96 32.20
C LYS A 74 25.49 -3.52 31.58
N THR A 75 24.45 -4.33 31.80
CA THR A 75 23.02 -4.14 31.48
C THR A 75 22.56 -4.70 30.11
N GLU A 76 21.92 -5.88 30.15
CA GLU A 76 21.26 -6.51 29.02
C GLU A 76 20.06 -5.66 28.54
N VAL A 77 20.14 -5.12 27.32
CA VAL A 77 18.98 -4.58 26.60
C VAL A 77 18.74 -5.48 25.39
N ARG A 78 17.81 -6.44 25.52
CA ARG A 78 17.54 -7.46 24.49
C ARG A 78 16.45 -7.09 23.48
N ALA A 79 16.14 -5.80 23.30
CA ALA A 79 15.02 -5.36 22.47
C ALA A 79 15.33 -4.31 21.40
N ASN A 80 16.55 -3.75 21.33
CA ASN A 80 16.96 -2.81 20.28
C ASN A 80 18.31 -3.24 19.70
N GLN A 81 18.29 -4.14 18.72
CA GLN A 81 19.46 -4.42 17.90
C GLN A 81 19.56 -3.26 16.90
N MET A 82 20.57 -2.38 17.04
CA MET A 82 20.84 -1.38 16.01
C MET A 82 21.38 -2.09 14.77
N ASP A 83 20.65 -2.03 13.67
CA ASP A 83 20.99 -2.72 12.42
C ASP A 83 22.30 -2.17 11.79
N ALA A 84 22.64 -0.90 12.05
CA ALA A 84 23.89 -0.27 11.61
C ALA A 84 24.47 0.68 12.67
N ARG A 85 25.80 0.72 12.81
CA ARG A 85 26.52 1.68 13.66
C ARG A 85 27.68 2.29 12.89
N VAL A 86 27.81 3.61 12.93
CA VAL A 86 28.95 4.33 12.35
C VAL A 86 29.69 5.08 13.46
N VAL A 87 31.02 4.99 13.46
CA VAL A 87 31.90 5.64 14.43
C VAL A 87 32.94 6.45 13.66
N ASP A 88 32.83 7.77 13.73
CA ASP A 88 33.85 8.72 13.25
C ASP A 88 34.94 8.87 14.32
N LYS A 89 36.19 8.56 13.95
CA LYS A 89 37.35 8.59 14.86
C LYS A 89 37.88 10.01 15.10
N GLN A 90 37.60 10.95 14.20
CA GLN A 90 38.00 12.34 14.36
C GLN A 90 37.04 13.11 15.28
N LYS A 91 35.74 12.80 15.22
CA LYS A 91 34.71 13.42 16.09
C LYS A 91 34.69 12.90 17.54
N LYS A 92 35.25 11.71 17.80
CA LYS A 92 35.31 11.13 19.16
C LYS A 92 36.11 11.98 20.17
N LYS A 93 36.91 12.95 19.70
CA LYS A 93 37.60 13.93 20.58
C LYS A 93 36.78 15.18 20.92
N MET A 94 35.67 15.43 20.22
CA MET A 94 34.78 16.59 20.45
C MET A 94 33.44 16.20 21.11
N ALA A 95 33.09 14.91 21.13
CA ALA A 95 31.73 14.43 21.40
C ALA A 95 31.38 14.16 22.88
N ASP A 96 32.17 14.59 23.87
CA ASP A 96 31.68 14.55 25.26
C ASP A 96 30.63 15.67 25.55
N GLU A 97 30.44 16.64 24.65
CA GLU A 97 29.44 17.73 24.79
C GLU A 97 28.24 17.67 23.82
N ASP A 98 28.22 16.78 22.81
CA ASP A 98 27.31 16.90 21.64
C ASP A 98 26.22 15.82 21.49
N LEU A 99 25.61 15.34 22.58
CA LEU A 99 24.44 14.44 22.49
C LEU A 99 23.19 15.11 21.90
N ASN A 100 23.13 16.44 21.83
CA ASN A 100 22.02 17.19 21.23
C ASN A 100 22.13 17.35 19.70
N PHE A 101 23.34 17.24 19.13
CA PHE A 101 23.54 17.52 17.71
C PHE A 101 23.01 16.39 16.80
N GLU A 102 23.16 15.13 17.23
CA GLU A 102 22.63 13.99 16.47
C GLU A 102 21.09 14.01 16.45
N ASP A 103 20.44 14.30 17.58
CA ASP A 103 18.98 14.31 17.68
C ASP A 103 18.33 15.42 16.85
N GLU A 104 18.96 16.61 16.75
CA GLU A 104 18.50 17.68 15.87
C GLU A 104 18.67 17.35 14.38
N PHE A 105 19.78 16.72 14.01
CA PHE A 105 20.03 16.34 12.62
C PHE A 105 19.03 15.29 12.14
N TYR A 106 18.77 14.25 12.94
CA TYR A 106 17.76 13.23 12.61
C TYR A 106 16.35 13.83 12.53
N LYS A 107 15.97 14.72 13.45
CA LYS A 107 14.69 15.44 13.37
C LYS A 107 14.60 16.26 12.09
N LYS A 108 15.66 16.98 11.72
CA LYS A 108 15.71 17.80 10.51
C LYS A 108 15.57 16.95 9.24
N LEU A 109 16.27 15.82 9.17
CA LEU A 109 16.19 14.88 8.05
C LEU A 109 14.79 14.26 7.93
N LEU A 110 14.20 13.81 9.05
CA LEU A 110 12.82 13.29 9.08
C LEU A 110 11.80 14.34 8.63
N LEU A 111 11.98 15.60 9.06
CA LEU A 111 11.14 16.72 8.64
C LEU A 111 11.28 17.03 7.16
N GLU A 112 12.49 16.93 6.61
CA GLU A 112 12.77 17.19 5.20
C GLU A 112 12.17 16.10 4.31
N GLU A 113 12.32 14.83 4.69
CA GLU A 113 11.68 13.70 4.01
C GLU A 113 10.15 13.74 4.13
N ALA A 114 9.59 14.11 5.29
CA ALA A 114 8.15 14.31 5.45
C ALA A 114 7.61 15.45 4.55
N LYS A 115 8.38 16.52 4.35
CA LYS A 115 8.04 17.62 3.43
C LYS A 115 8.13 17.16 1.97
N LYS A 116 9.15 16.40 1.58
CA LYS A 116 9.27 15.81 0.25
C LYS A 116 8.11 14.86 -0.04
N LEU A 117 7.72 14.02 0.92
CA LEU A 117 6.55 13.13 0.84
C LEU A 117 5.24 13.89 0.66
N LYS A 118 5.04 15.01 1.38
CA LYS A 118 3.85 15.87 1.20
C LYS A 118 3.80 16.50 -0.19
N ASN A 119 4.94 16.91 -0.73
CA ASN A 119 5.03 17.51 -2.07
C ASN A 119 4.97 16.47 -3.21
N ALA A 120 5.29 15.20 -2.93
CA ALA A 120 5.26 14.10 -3.89
C ALA A 120 3.96 13.27 -3.88
N LEU A 121 3.08 13.46 -2.88
CA LEU A 121 1.78 12.77 -2.85
C LEU A 121 0.80 13.51 -3.78
N PRO A 122 0.27 12.86 -4.83
CA PRO A 122 -0.84 13.43 -5.59
C PRO A 122 -2.01 13.64 -4.62
N ASP A 123 -2.60 14.84 -4.63
CA ASP A 123 -3.72 15.31 -3.80
C ASP A 123 -4.59 14.13 -3.31
N ARG A 124 -4.42 13.74 -2.04
CA ARG A 124 -5.13 12.62 -1.43
C ARG A 124 -6.16 13.19 -0.47
N HIS A 125 -7.43 12.88 -0.71
CA HIS A 125 -8.51 13.28 0.19
C HIS A 125 -8.86 12.12 1.11
N GLU A 126 -8.75 12.38 2.40
CA GLU A 126 -9.32 11.53 3.42
C GLU A 126 -10.77 11.92 3.67
N PHE A 127 -11.64 10.94 3.84
CA PHE A 127 -13.03 11.16 4.21
C PHE A 127 -13.56 10.02 5.06
N LEU A 128 -14.52 10.34 5.92
CA LEU A 128 -15.28 9.34 6.67
C LEU A 128 -16.56 9.00 5.89
N PRO A 129 -16.82 7.72 5.58
CA PRO A 129 -18.00 7.35 4.84
C PRO A 129 -19.27 7.39 5.72
N THR A 130 -20.43 7.54 5.07
CA THR A 130 -21.74 7.49 5.72
C THR A 130 -22.31 6.08 5.64
N PRO A 131 -22.64 5.41 6.75
CA PRO A 131 -23.13 4.04 6.74
C PRO A 131 -24.55 3.93 6.18
N GLN A 132 -24.81 2.89 5.39
CA GLN A 132 -26.14 2.61 4.84
C GLN A 132 -26.73 1.31 5.37
N PHE A 133 -26.14 0.17 4.99
CA PHE A 133 -26.58 -1.15 5.44
C PHE A 133 -25.41 -2.12 5.59
N VAL A 134 -25.64 -3.17 6.38
CA VAL A 134 -24.63 -4.21 6.64
C VAL A 134 -25.10 -5.54 6.08
N MET A 135 -24.22 -6.18 5.32
CA MET A 135 -24.37 -7.57 4.94
C MET A 135 -23.61 -8.46 5.91
N LYS A 136 -24.25 -9.55 6.32
CA LYS A 136 -23.65 -10.62 7.10
C LYS A 136 -23.61 -11.88 6.24
N LEU A 137 -22.43 -12.47 6.14
CA LEU A 137 -22.15 -13.70 5.39
C LEU A 137 -21.06 -14.50 6.11
N ARG A 138 -20.58 -15.56 5.45
CA ARG A 138 -19.39 -16.31 5.87
C ARG A 138 -18.40 -16.43 4.72
N ASN A 139 -17.17 -16.77 5.05
CA ASN A 139 -16.16 -17.20 4.07
C ASN A 139 -16.12 -18.73 3.94
N SER A 140 -15.27 -19.25 3.06
CA SER A 140 -15.10 -20.71 2.88
C SER A 140 -14.58 -21.46 4.11
N LYS A 141 -14.10 -20.75 5.14
CA LYS A 141 -13.69 -21.30 6.44
C LYS A 141 -14.79 -21.23 7.50
N GLU A 142 -16.03 -20.92 7.09
CA GLU A 142 -17.18 -20.67 7.94
C GLU A 142 -17.03 -19.49 8.93
N GLU A 143 -16.03 -18.62 8.76
CA GLU A 143 -15.82 -17.47 9.63
C GLU A 143 -16.83 -16.36 9.30
N LYS A 144 -17.32 -15.63 10.32
CA LYS A 144 -18.29 -14.55 10.10
C LYS A 144 -17.61 -13.35 9.45
N VAL A 145 -18.18 -12.93 8.33
CA VAL A 145 -17.77 -11.73 7.61
C VAL A 145 -18.93 -10.73 7.57
N PHE A 146 -18.61 -9.46 7.81
CA PHE A 146 -19.53 -8.35 7.65
C PHE A 146 -19.03 -7.41 6.55
N ILE A 147 -19.93 -6.93 5.71
CA ILE A 147 -19.61 -5.93 4.68
C ILE A 147 -20.53 -4.74 4.93
N ASN A 148 -19.93 -3.61 5.30
CA ASN A 148 -20.60 -2.34 5.49
C ASN A 148 -20.69 -1.62 4.15
N ILE A 149 -21.89 -1.53 3.58
CA ILE A 149 -22.13 -0.68 2.41
C ILE A 149 -22.36 0.74 2.88
N CYS A 150 -21.48 1.63 2.45
CA CYS A 150 -21.43 3.02 2.85
C CYS A 150 -21.41 3.95 1.63
N THR A 151 -21.64 5.23 1.85
CA THR A 151 -21.65 6.25 0.80
C THR A 151 -20.77 7.44 1.11
N SER A 152 -20.25 8.12 0.09
CA SER A 152 -19.56 9.41 0.24
C SER A 152 -19.65 10.22 -1.05
N ASP A 153 -19.94 11.52 -0.93
CA ASP A 153 -19.95 12.47 -2.05
C ASP A 153 -18.55 12.67 -2.67
N LYS A 154 -17.50 12.23 -1.96
CA LYS A 154 -16.12 12.24 -2.48
C LYS A 154 -15.88 11.13 -3.50
N MET A 155 -16.71 10.09 -3.53
CA MET A 155 -16.61 9.04 -4.53
C MET A 155 -17.12 9.56 -5.89
N PRO A 156 -16.38 9.34 -6.99
CA PRO A 156 -16.89 9.70 -8.31
C PRO A 156 -18.14 8.86 -8.62
N PRO A 157 -19.16 9.45 -9.27
CA PRO A 157 -20.36 8.72 -9.64
C PRO A 157 -20.07 7.71 -10.75
N ALA A 158 -20.82 6.60 -10.75
CA ALA A 158 -20.87 5.71 -11.90
C ALA A 158 -21.64 6.40 -13.04
N GLN A 159 -21.40 5.95 -14.28
CA GLN A 159 -22.16 6.40 -15.43
C GLN A 159 -23.65 6.09 -15.22
N ASP A 160 -24.53 7.05 -15.53
CA ASP A 160 -25.96 6.82 -15.39
C ASP A 160 -26.53 6.14 -16.65
N ILE A 161 -26.68 4.82 -16.60
CA ILE A 161 -27.21 3.98 -17.70
C ILE A 161 -28.52 3.27 -17.31
N THR A 162 -29.37 2.88 -18.25
CA THR A 162 -30.61 2.14 -17.90
C THR A 162 -30.34 0.66 -17.59
N GLU A 163 -31.36 -0.06 -17.11
CA GLU A 163 -31.25 -1.51 -16.91
C GLU A 163 -31.02 -2.25 -18.24
N GLU A 164 -31.67 -1.80 -19.31
CA GLU A 164 -31.51 -2.35 -20.67
C GLU A 164 -30.06 -2.18 -21.14
N THR A 165 -29.52 -0.97 -21.01
CA THR A 165 -28.11 -0.71 -21.34
C THR A 165 -27.14 -1.55 -20.49
N LEU A 166 -27.45 -1.78 -19.21
CA LEU A 166 -26.63 -2.65 -18.38
C LEU A 166 -26.64 -4.10 -18.90
N VAL A 167 -27.80 -4.63 -19.31
CA VAL A 167 -27.91 -5.96 -19.91
C VAL A 167 -27.10 -6.03 -21.21
N GLU A 168 -27.22 -5.03 -22.07
CA GLU A 168 -26.44 -4.95 -23.31
C GLU A 168 -24.93 -4.96 -23.06
N VAL A 169 -24.45 -4.19 -22.07
CA VAL A 169 -23.02 -4.18 -21.69
C VAL A 169 -22.58 -5.55 -21.19
N LEU A 170 -23.38 -6.20 -20.32
CA LEU A 170 -23.08 -7.52 -19.78
C LEU A 170 -23.07 -8.64 -20.85
N GLN A 171 -23.83 -8.47 -21.93
CA GLN A 171 -23.88 -9.40 -23.06
C GLN A 171 -22.88 -9.07 -24.18
N SER A 172 -22.22 -7.91 -24.10
CA SER A 172 -21.27 -7.47 -25.10
C SER A 172 -19.94 -8.23 -25.00
N GLU A 173 -19.13 -8.15 -26.05
CA GLU A 173 -17.78 -8.71 -26.08
C GLU A 173 -16.82 -8.08 -25.05
N ASP A 174 -17.14 -6.86 -24.59
CA ASP A 174 -16.35 -6.15 -23.58
C ASP A 174 -17.27 -5.64 -22.44
N PRO A 175 -17.54 -6.48 -21.43
CA PRO A 175 -18.36 -6.11 -20.28
C PRO A 175 -17.66 -5.10 -19.34
N THR A 176 -16.38 -4.78 -19.56
CA THR A 176 -15.60 -3.87 -18.71
C THR A 176 -15.88 -2.39 -18.99
N LYS A 177 -16.69 -2.10 -20.01
CA LYS A 177 -17.12 -0.75 -20.42
C LYS A 177 -17.89 -0.02 -19.34
N TYR A 178 -18.73 -0.73 -18.59
CA TYR A 178 -19.43 -0.16 -17.45
C TYR A 178 -18.69 -0.43 -16.16
N ARG A 179 -18.31 0.65 -15.47
CA ARG A 179 -17.55 0.58 -14.21
C ARG A 179 -18.28 1.32 -13.11
N VAL A 180 -18.29 0.72 -11.93
CA VAL A 180 -18.79 1.33 -10.70
C VAL A 180 -17.59 1.70 -9.84
N PRO A 181 -17.29 2.99 -9.66
CA PRO A 181 -16.25 3.40 -8.74
C PRO A 181 -16.65 3.04 -7.30
N MET A 182 -15.79 2.26 -6.63
CA MET A 182 -15.96 1.93 -5.22
C MET A 182 -14.62 1.92 -4.49
N SER A 183 -14.64 2.22 -3.20
CA SER A 183 -13.48 2.09 -2.32
C SER A 183 -13.66 0.85 -1.43
N LEU A 184 -12.65 -0.01 -1.40
CA LEU A 184 -12.61 -1.20 -0.54
C LEU A 184 -11.66 -0.92 0.64
N GLY A 185 -12.24 -0.70 1.81
CA GLY A 185 -11.54 -0.44 3.06
C GLY A 185 -10.83 -1.68 3.60
N GLU A 186 -9.77 -1.46 4.37
CA GLU A 186 -8.99 -2.53 5.02
C GLU A 186 -9.86 -3.34 6.00
N PRO A 187 -9.58 -4.64 6.19
CA PRO A 187 -10.29 -5.45 7.17
C PRO A 187 -10.10 -4.89 8.58
N HIS A 188 -11.17 -4.89 9.36
CA HIS A 188 -11.10 -4.60 10.79
C HIS A 188 -11.79 -5.69 11.61
N VAL A 189 -11.21 -5.98 12.77
CA VAL A 189 -11.66 -7.04 13.68
C VAL A 189 -12.68 -6.48 14.64
N GLU A 190 -13.84 -7.12 14.69
CA GLU A 190 -14.99 -6.69 15.46
C GLU A 190 -15.56 -7.84 16.30
N VAL A 191 -16.40 -7.50 17.28
CA VAL A 191 -17.06 -8.47 18.14
C VAL A 191 -18.56 -8.50 17.86
N ASP A 192 -19.10 -9.68 17.60
CA ASP A 192 -20.53 -9.86 17.36
C ASP A 192 -21.36 -9.84 18.66
N ASN A 193 -22.69 -9.84 18.53
CA ASN A 193 -23.60 -9.80 19.68
C ASN A 193 -23.48 -11.04 20.60
N ARG A 194 -22.71 -12.07 20.23
CA ARG A 194 -22.44 -13.28 21.02
C ARG A 194 -21.03 -13.26 21.61
N GLY A 195 -20.30 -12.15 21.50
CA GLY A 195 -18.92 -12.04 21.98
C GLY A 195 -17.90 -12.73 21.08
N GLN A 196 -18.27 -13.16 19.87
CA GLN A 196 -17.35 -13.86 18.95
C GLN A 196 -16.68 -12.87 18.01
N GLY A 197 -15.37 -13.04 17.81
CA GLY A 197 -14.60 -12.29 16.84
C GLY A 197 -15.11 -12.51 15.41
N CYS A 198 -15.10 -11.44 14.62
CA CYS A 198 -15.50 -11.44 13.22
C CYS A 198 -14.74 -10.36 12.46
N THR A 199 -14.76 -10.44 11.12
CA THR A 199 -14.08 -9.46 10.27
C THR A 199 -15.11 -8.62 9.54
N ALA A 200 -14.92 -7.30 9.55
CA ALA A 200 -15.73 -6.34 8.83
C ALA A 200 -14.92 -5.64 7.73
N TYR A 201 -15.59 -5.32 6.62
CA TYR A 201 -15.05 -4.60 5.47
C TYR A 201 -15.95 -3.41 5.14
N ASP A 202 -15.35 -2.26 4.91
CA ASP A 202 -16.08 -1.04 4.53
C ASP A 202 -16.01 -0.83 3.01
N VAL A 203 -17.17 -0.84 2.35
CA VAL A 203 -17.28 -0.62 0.90
C VAL A 203 -18.01 0.69 0.68
N VAL A 204 -17.35 1.64 0.01
CA VAL A 204 -17.90 2.99 -0.19
C VAL A 204 -18.20 3.23 -1.66
N ILE A 205 -19.40 3.71 -1.96
CA ILE A 205 -19.86 4.13 -3.29
C ILE A 205 -20.40 5.57 -3.27
N ASN A 206 -20.61 6.13 -4.45
CA ASN A 206 -21.28 7.43 -4.57
C ASN A 206 -22.79 7.31 -4.21
N PRO A 207 -23.38 8.29 -3.49
CA PRO A 207 -24.80 8.28 -3.12
C PRO A 207 -25.78 8.17 -4.30
N MET A 208 -25.47 8.73 -5.46
CA MET A 208 -26.34 8.61 -6.64
C MET A 208 -26.43 7.17 -7.13
N PHE A 209 -25.31 6.45 -7.15
CA PHE A 209 -25.31 5.03 -7.48
C PHE A 209 -25.97 4.19 -6.37
N TYR A 210 -25.82 4.58 -5.11
CA TYR A 210 -26.54 3.95 -4.01
C TYR A 210 -28.06 4.04 -4.18
N ASN A 211 -28.58 5.21 -4.55
CA ASN A 211 -30.02 5.36 -4.84
C ASN A 211 -30.47 4.42 -5.96
N LYS A 212 -29.62 4.21 -6.98
CA LYS A 212 -29.92 3.28 -8.07
C LYS A 212 -30.06 1.83 -7.61
N ILE A 213 -29.12 1.34 -6.79
CA ILE A 213 -29.19 -0.03 -6.24
C ILE A 213 -30.33 -0.21 -5.22
N GLN A 214 -30.84 0.87 -4.63
CA GLN A 214 -32.04 0.79 -3.78
C GLN A 214 -33.32 0.59 -4.60
N ASN A 215 -33.36 1.13 -5.82
CA ASN A 215 -34.55 1.11 -6.67
C ASN A 215 -34.53 0.02 -7.75
N SER A 216 -33.40 -0.66 -7.96
CA SER A 216 -33.24 -1.70 -8.97
C SER A 216 -32.55 -2.94 -8.39
N GLU A 217 -33.24 -4.07 -8.42
CA GLU A 217 -32.67 -5.36 -8.02
C GLU A 217 -31.60 -5.85 -9.02
N LEU A 218 -31.67 -5.47 -10.30
CA LEU A 218 -30.65 -5.78 -11.29
C LEU A 218 -29.33 -5.07 -10.94
N PHE A 219 -29.37 -3.74 -10.77
CA PHE A 219 -28.18 -2.96 -10.39
C PHE A 219 -27.62 -3.40 -9.04
N LYS A 220 -28.50 -3.73 -8.08
CA LYS A 220 -28.08 -4.26 -6.79
C LYS A 220 -27.34 -5.58 -6.91
N ARG A 221 -27.87 -6.55 -7.66
CA ARG A 221 -27.19 -7.84 -7.89
C ARG A 221 -25.85 -7.64 -8.59
N PHE A 222 -25.82 -6.86 -9.66
CA PHE A 222 -24.59 -6.51 -10.37
C PHE A 222 -23.54 -5.89 -9.44
N PHE A 223 -23.95 -4.89 -8.64
CA PHE A 223 -23.07 -4.26 -7.67
C PHE A 223 -22.52 -5.25 -6.65
N LEU A 224 -23.37 -6.10 -6.07
CA LEU A 224 -22.94 -7.10 -5.08
C LEU A 224 -21.95 -8.10 -5.68
N THR A 225 -22.11 -8.50 -6.94
CA THR A 225 -21.13 -9.34 -7.65
C THR A 225 -19.76 -8.67 -7.68
N ILE A 226 -19.68 -7.41 -8.10
CA ILE A 226 -18.40 -6.68 -8.14
C ILE A 226 -17.81 -6.50 -6.74
N VAL A 227 -18.64 -6.27 -5.72
CA VAL A 227 -18.17 -6.18 -4.34
C VAL A 227 -17.53 -7.49 -3.89
N PHE A 228 -18.17 -8.63 -4.15
CA PHE A 228 -17.60 -9.93 -3.80
C PHE A 228 -16.30 -10.19 -4.54
N GLU A 229 -16.30 -10.06 -5.87
CA GLU A 229 -15.10 -10.25 -6.69
C GLU A 229 -13.95 -9.32 -6.26
N GLY A 230 -14.28 -8.05 -5.96
CA GLY A 230 -13.30 -7.06 -5.51
C GLY A 230 -12.68 -7.41 -4.17
N LEU A 231 -13.47 -7.85 -3.19
CA LEU A 231 -12.96 -8.26 -1.88
C LEU A 231 -12.17 -9.57 -1.96
N GLU A 232 -12.67 -10.56 -2.70
CA GLU A 232 -12.00 -11.84 -2.91
C GLU A 232 -10.65 -11.65 -3.60
N SER A 233 -10.60 -10.84 -4.65
CA SER A 233 -9.36 -10.50 -5.36
C SER A 233 -8.40 -9.69 -4.48
N LYS A 234 -8.86 -8.61 -3.84
CA LYS A 234 -7.99 -7.72 -3.06
C LYS A 234 -7.36 -8.41 -1.86
N TYR A 235 -8.11 -9.29 -1.20
CA TYR A 235 -7.69 -9.90 0.07
C TYR A 235 -7.42 -11.40 -0.03
N ASN A 236 -7.45 -11.97 -1.23
CA ASN A 236 -7.20 -13.39 -1.50
C ASN A 236 -8.03 -14.30 -0.58
N MET A 237 -9.35 -14.11 -0.61
CA MET A 237 -10.32 -14.88 0.17
C MET A 237 -11.45 -15.38 -0.72
N GLU A 238 -12.29 -16.26 -0.17
CA GLU A 238 -13.52 -16.74 -0.82
C GLU A 238 -14.72 -16.46 0.09
N LEU A 239 -15.75 -15.84 -0.47
CA LEU A 239 -16.96 -15.42 0.23
C LEU A 239 -18.14 -16.28 -0.18
N GLU A 240 -18.95 -16.72 0.78
CA GLU A 240 -20.20 -17.41 0.47
C GLU A 240 -21.15 -16.47 -0.29
N ARG A 241 -21.81 -17.02 -1.33
CA ARG A 241 -22.90 -16.34 -2.04
C ARG A 241 -24.23 -16.46 -1.30
N LYS A 242 -24.20 -16.67 0.02
CA LYS A 242 -25.37 -16.63 0.90
C LYS A 242 -25.14 -15.56 1.95
N TRP A 243 -25.94 -14.51 1.89
CA TRP A 243 -25.83 -13.37 2.79
C TRP A 243 -27.19 -12.96 3.36
N THR A 244 -27.13 -12.21 4.45
CA THR A 244 -28.30 -11.61 5.11
C THR A 244 -28.03 -10.13 5.34
N VAL A 245 -29.01 -9.27 5.05
CA VAL A 245 -28.91 -7.84 5.39
C VAL A 245 -29.41 -7.64 6.80
N LEU A 246 -28.62 -6.98 7.65
CA LEU A 246 -29.03 -6.67 9.02
C LEU A 246 -30.06 -5.54 9.01
N LYS A 247 -31.21 -5.75 9.67
CA LYS A 247 -32.30 -4.77 9.71
C LYS A 247 -32.11 -3.67 10.76
N ASN A 248 -31.48 -4.01 11.88
CA ASN A 248 -31.37 -3.13 13.05
C ASN A 248 -29.98 -2.49 13.20
N LYS A 249 -29.11 -2.62 12.20
CA LYS A 249 -27.73 -2.16 12.24
C LYS A 249 -27.30 -1.67 10.86
N LYS A 250 -26.80 -0.43 10.80
CA LYS A 250 -26.31 0.20 9.56
C LYS A 250 -24.79 0.10 9.36
N CYS A 251 -24.05 -0.22 10.42
CA CYS A 251 -22.61 -0.43 10.40
C CYS A 251 -22.22 -1.49 11.44
N MET A 252 -21.34 -2.42 11.07
CA MET A 252 -20.62 -3.29 11.99
C MET A 252 -19.28 -2.64 12.32
N GLY A 253 -19.07 -2.31 13.60
CA GLY A 253 -17.82 -1.69 14.04
C GLY A 253 -17.77 -0.18 13.88
N VAL A 254 -16.56 0.36 14.06
CA VAL A 254 -16.26 1.79 13.85
C VAL A 254 -15.69 1.97 12.44
N LEU A 255 -16.38 2.77 11.62
CA LEU A 255 -15.94 3.06 10.25
C LEU A 255 -14.55 3.69 10.24
N GLN A 256 -13.69 3.18 9.36
CA GLN A 256 -12.35 3.71 9.19
C GLN A 256 -12.35 4.84 8.14
N PRO A 257 -11.48 5.85 8.26
CA PRO A 257 -11.29 6.84 7.20
C PRO A 257 -10.80 6.19 5.90
N HIS A 258 -11.39 6.59 4.78
CA HIS A 258 -10.94 6.18 3.44
C HIS A 258 -10.06 7.27 2.83
N CYS A 259 -9.07 6.86 2.05
CA CYS A 259 -8.18 7.75 1.33
C CYS A 259 -8.31 7.50 -0.17
N ILE A 260 -8.73 8.52 -0.93
CA ILE A 260 -8.82 8.48 -2.40
C ILE A 260 -7.88 9.50 -3.04
N ARG A 261 -7.49 9.23 -4.28
CA ARG A 261 -6.73 10.19 -5.10
C ARG A 261 -7.70 11.16 -5.76
N SER A 262 -7.33 12.43 -5.82
CA SER A 262 -8.15 13.51 -6.41
C SER A 262 -8.30 13.42 -7.92
N GLN A 263 -7.38 12.73 -8.59
CA GLN A 263 -7.43 12.49 -10.03
C GLN A 263 -7.39 10.99 -10.31
N SER A 264 -8.31 10.53 -11.16
CA SER A 264 -8.21 9.21 -11.79
C SER A 264 -6.94 9.18 -12.64
N LYS A 265 -6.04 8.22 -12.41
CA LYS A 265 -5.00 7.96 -13.42
C LYS A 265 -5.69 7.65 -14.75
N PRO A 266 -5.16 8.13 -15.89
CA PRO A 266 -5.68 7.71 -17.19
C PRO A 266 -5.64 6.18 -17.26
N VAL A 267 -6.67 5.62 -17.89
CA VAL A 267 -6.77 4.18 -18.15
C VAL A 267 -5.49 3.74 -18.85
N ILE A 268 -4.84 2.69 -18.33
CA ILE A 268 -3.74 2.04 -19.05
C ILE A 268 -4.40 1.37 -20.26
N MET A 269 -4.35 2.04 -21.41
CA MET A 269 -4.67 1.44 -22.69
C MET A 269 -3.45 0.64 -23.13
N GLU A 270 -3.64 -0.62 -23.47
CA GLU A 270 -2.62 -1.39 -24.17
C GLU A 270 -2.32 -0.65 -25.48
N MET A 271 -1.06 -0.29 -25.71
CA MET A 271 -0.66 0.25 -27.00
C MET A 271 -0.76 -0.89 -28.00
N GLU A 272 -1.65 -0.77 -28.98
CA GLU A 272 -1.63 -1.61 -30.17
C GLU A 272 -0.23 -1.49 -30.77
N SER A 273 0.52 -2.59 -30.76
CA SER A 273 1.82 -2.66 -31.41
C SER A 273 1.56 -2.62 -32.91
N ASP A 274 1.69 -1.44 -33.51
CA ASP A 274 1.80 -1.22 -34.95
C ASP A 274 2.97 -2.06 -35.48
N THR A 275 2.70 -3.30 -35.88
CA THR A 275 3.60 -4.07 -36.74
C THR A 275 3.45 -3.53 -38.16
N LYS A 276 4.02 -2.34 -38.40
CA LYS A 276 4.29 -1.87 -39.77
C LYS A 276 5.36 -2.77 -40.36
N THR A 277 4.89 -3.72 -41.17
CA THR A 277 5.68 -4.53 -42.09
C THR A 277 6.49 -3.61 -43.00
N ALA A 278 7.82 -3.62 -42.82
CA ALA A 278 8.77 -2.94 -43.68
C ALA A 278 8.73 -3.58 -45.08
N THR A 279 8.01 -2.93 -46.00
CA THR A 279 8.11 -3.21 -47.43
C THR A 279 9.16 -2.26 -48.01
N LYS A 280 10.30 -2.81 -48.42
CA LYS A 280 11.37 -2.07 -49.11
C LYS A 280 10.85 -1.46 -50.42
N PRO A 281 11.21 -0.20 -50.75
CA PRO A 281 11.42 0.20 -52.13
C PRO A 281 12.93 0.25 -52.41
N GLY A 282 13.33 -0.40 -53.50
CA GLY A 282 14.69 -0.42 -53.99
C GLY A 282 15.07 0.87 -54.73
N SER A 283 16.32 1.26 -54.47
CA SER A 283 17.33 1.73 -55.42
C SER A 283 17.33 3.17 -55.97
N SER A 284 18.57 3.67 -56.04
CA SER A 284 19.13 4.83 -56.74
C SER A 284 18.84 6.20 -56.10
N GLY A 285 19.81 7.06 -55.80
CA GLY A 285 21.26 7.11 -56.07
C GLY A 285 21.65 8.56 -56.35
N GLY A 286 22.77 9.05 -55.75
CA GLY A 286 23.44 10.32 -56.12
C GLY A 286 23.46 11.37 -54.98
N ASN A 287 24.46 11.40 -54.09
CA ASN A 287 25.82 12.00 -54.15
C ASN A 287 25.91 13.54 -54.13
N PHE A 288 26.59 14.07 -53.10
CA PHE A 288 27.78 14.95 -53.13
C PHE A 288 28.33 15.03 -51.68
N PHE A 289 29.45 14.37 -51.31
CA PHE A 289 30.87 14.83 -51.34
C PHE A 289 31.05 16.24 -50.73
N ILE A 290 31.93 16.51 -49.76
CA ILE A 290 33.17 15.90 -49.22
C ILE A 290 33.17 16.09 -47.70
#